data_AF-A0A945GYJ9-F1
#
_entry.id   AF-A0A945GYJ9-F1
#
_cell.length_a   1.000
_cell.length_b   1.000
_cell.length_c   1.000
_cell.angle_alpha   90.00
_cell.angle_beta   90.00
_cell.angle_gamma   90.00
#
_symmetry.space_group_name_H-M   'P 1'
#
loop_
_entity.id
_entity.type
_entity.pdbx_description
1 polymer ?
#
loop_
_entity_poly.entity_id
_entity_poly.type
_entity_poly.pdbx_seq_one_letter_code
_entity_poly.pdbx_strand_id
1 'polypeptide(L)'
;MKKILFCFLSILFISTSLWSLETESMIFDNTTKGLARAVQETSQMQAIYAYNIANAGTEGFKPLAIERVNNQIQQVTFEEGEKEFNLEDQMAKMNENRLLHQAYIRLFTTKVAITQKILTLGK
;
A
#
# COMPACT_ATOMS: atom_id res chain seq x y z
N MET A 1 -39.61 -32.40 -13.15
CA MET A 1 -38.18 -32.66 -12.79
C MET A 1 -37.23 -31.53 -13.20
N LYS A 2 -37.28 -31.01 -14.44
CA LYS A 2 -36.38 -29.90 -14.89
C LYS A 2 -36.40 -28.63 -14.04
N LYS A 3 -37.57 -28.21 -13.52
CA LYS A 3 -37.69 -27.00 -12.67
C LYS A 3 -37.04 -27.15 -11.28
N ILE A 4 -37.09 -28.35 -10.70
CA ILE A 4 -36.49 -28.65 -9.39
C ILE A 4 -34.97 -28.68 -9.52
N LEU A 5 -34.45 -29.29 -10.59
CA LEU A 5 -33.02 -29.31 -10.89
C LEU A 5 -32.45 -27.89 -11.11
N PHE A 6 -33.21 -27.01 -11.78
CA PHE A 6 -32.81 -25.62 -12.00
C PHE A 6 -32.75 -24.80 -10.70
N CYS A 7 -33.70 -25.00 -9.77
CA CYS A 7 -33.64 -24.37 -8.45
C CYS A 7 -32.47 -24.87 -7.60
N PHE A 8 -32.15 -26.17 -7.63
CA PHE A 8 -30.98 -26.67 -6.91
C PHE A 8 -29.67 -26.11 -7.48
N LEU A 9 -29.58 -25.99 -8.81
CA LEU A 9 -28.41 -25.41 -9.46
C LEU A 9 -28.24 -23.92 -9.12
N SER A 10 -29.34 -23.15 -9.09
CA SER A 10 -29.30 -21.74 -8.74
C SER A 10 -28.96 -21.51 -7.26
N ILE A 11 -29.49 -22.33 -6.35
CA ILE A 11 -29.15 -22.26 -4.92
C ILE A 11 -27.68 -22.61 -4.69
N LEU A 12 -27.15 -23.61 -5.39
CA LEU A 12 -25.73 -23.97 -5.31
C LEU A 12 -24.85 -22.80 -5.78
N PHE A 13 -25.21 -22.17 -6.91
CA PHE A 13 -24.47 -21.05 -7.48
C PHE A 13 -24.49 -19.82 -6.55
N ILE A 14 -25.66 -19.49 -5.98
CA ILE A 14 -25.82 -18.39 -5.02
C ILE A 14 -25.01 -18.65 -3.75
N SER A 15 -24.99 -19.89 -3.24
CA SER A 15 -24.20 -20.24 -2.06
C SER A 15 -22.71 -20.03 -2.32
N THR A 16 -22.17 -20.50 -3.45
CA THR A 16 -20.74 -20.36 -3.77
C THR A 16 -20.29 -18.89 -3.89
N SER A 17 -21.15 -18.01 -4.42
CA SER A 17 -20.85 -16.57 -4.50
C SER A 17 -20.89 -15.86 -3.14
N LEU A 18 -21.65 -16.36 -2.17
CA LEU A 18 -21.75 -15.76 -0.84
C LEU A 18 -20.49 -16.07 -0.01
N TRP A 19 -19.99 -17.31 -0.05
CA TRP A 19 -18.75 -17.69 0.62
C TRP A 19 -17.54 -16.93 0.07
N SER A 20 -17.47 -16.64 -1.24
CA SER A 20 -16.38 -15.84 -1.80
C SER A 20 -16.36 -14.40 -1.25
N LEU A 21 -17.54 -13.79 -1.08
CA LEU A 21 -17.65 -12.40 -0.62
C LEU A 21 -17.17 -12.24 0.84
N GLU A 22 -17.51 -13.20 1.71
CA GLU A 22 -17.04 -13.21 3.11
C GLU A 22 -15.53 -13.40 3.20
N THR A 23 -14.96 -14.32 2.41
CA THR A 23 -13.51 -14.54 2.40
C THR A 23 -12.72 -13.32 1.95
N GLU A 24 -13.23 -12.57 0.98
CA GLU A 24 -12.61 -11.33 0.49
C GLU A 24 -12.63 -10.24 1.57
N SER A 25 -13.76 -10.07 2.27
CA SER A 25 -13.90 -9.10 3.37
C SER A 25 -12.96 -9.37 4.55
N MET A 26 -12.67 -10.65 4.84
CA MET A 26 -11.78 -11.05 5.93
C MET A 26 -10.30 -10.89 5.57
N ILE A 27 -9.94 -11.09 4.30
CA ILE A 27 -8.59 -10.84 3.78
C ILE A 27 -8.32 -9.33 3.65
N PHE A 28 -9.28 -8.56 3.14
CA PHE A 28 -9.18 -7.12 2.87
C PHE A 28 -9.91 -6.27 3.92
N ASP A 29 -9.69 -6.58 5.19
CA ASP A 29 -10.19 -5.75 6.29
C ASP A 29 -9.50 -4.35 6.30
N ASN A 30 -9.91 -3.48 7.23
CA ASN A 30 -9.38 -2.13 7.35
C ASN A 30 -7.86 -2.09 7.64
N THR A 31 -7.33 -3.08 8.36
CA THR A 31 -5.91 -3.14 8.70
C THR A 31 -5.07 -3.57 7.50
N THR A 32 -5.56 -4.49 6.66
CA THR A 32 -4.89 -4.88 5.40
C THR A 32 -4.88 -3.70 4.43
N LYS A 33 -6.00 -2.96 4.35
CA LYS A 33 -6.08 -1.70 3.58
C LYS A 33 -5.12 -0.63 4.11
N GLY A 34 -5.00 -0.50 5.44
CA GLY A 34 -4.04 0.40 6.08
C GLY A 34 -2.59 0.05 5.75
N LEU A 35 -2.23 -1.23 5.83
CA LEU A 35 -0.90 -1.72 5.45
C LEU A 35 -0.61 -1.50 3.96
N ALA A 36 -1.58 -1.79 3.08
CA ALA A 36 -1.44 -1.53 1.65
C ALA A 36 -1.22 -0.04 1.35
N ARG A 37 -1.96 0.85 2.03
CA ARG A 37 -1.75 2.30 1.95
C ARG A 37 -0.35 2.70 2.42
N ALA A 38 0.13 2.16 3.54
CA ALA A 38 1.47 2.45 4.05
C ALA A 38 2.58 2.00 3.08
N VAL A 39 2.41 0.84 2.42
CA VAL A 39 3.33 0.36 1.37
C VAL A 39 3.32 1.33 0.18
N GLN A 40 2.14 1.81 -0.24
CA GLN A 40 2.02 2.79 -1.32
C GLN A 40 2.68 4.13 -0.95
N GLU A 41 2.40 4.66 0.24
CA GLU A 41 2.97 5.91 0.75
C GLU A 41 4.50 5.85 0.78
N THR A 42 5.06 4.80 1.38
CA THR A 42 6.52 4.63 1.43
C THR A 42 7.14 4.45 0.04
N SER A 43 6.45 3.82 -0.91
CA SER A 43 6.91 3.74 -2.30
C SER A 43 6.95 5.11 -2.98
N GLN A 44 5.96 5.98 -2.72
CA GLN A 44 5.93 7.34 -3.26
C GLN A 44 7.05 8.20 -2.67
N MET A 45 7.26 8.12 -1.35
CA MET A 45 8.38 8.80 -0.69
C MET A 45 9.73 8.36 -1.27
N GLN A 46 9.90 7.06 -1.52
CA GLN A 46 11.12 6.52 -2.12
C GLN A 46 11.39 7.14 -3.49
N ALA A 47 10.36 7.29 -4.32
CA ALA A 47 10.47 7.90 -5.63
C ALA A 47 10.87 9.38 -5.55
N ILE A 48 10.29 10.13 -4.61
CA ILE A 48 10.62 11.54 -4.38
C ILE A 48 12.07 11.69 -3.91
N TYR A 49 12.51 10.90 -2.93
CA TYR A 49 13.90 10.93 -2.48
C TYR A 49 14.88 10.55 -3.60
N ALA A 50 14.59 9.52 -4.38
CA ALA A 50 15.42 9.12 -5.50
C ALA A 50 15.51 10.22 -6.58
N TYR A 51 14.39 10.87 -6.89
CA TYR A 51 14.34 12.00 -7.82
C TYR A 51 15.21 13.17 -7.33
N ASN A 52 15.07 13.53 -6.06
CA ASN A 52 15.84 14.59 -5.43
C ASN A 52 17.35 14.29 -5.43
N ILE A 53 17.74 13.07 -5.08
CA ILE A 53 19.14 12.62 -5.06
C ILE A 53 19.74 12.64 -6.47
N ALA A 54 19.00 12.13 -7.47
CA ALA A 54 19.48 12.04 -8.84
C ALA A 54 19.70 13.42 -9.49
N ASN A 55 18.87 14.41 -9.12
CA ASN A 55 18.92 15.75 -9.70
C ASN A 55 19.70 16.77 -8.86
N ALA A 56 20.26 16.36 -7.72
CA ALA A 56 21.00 17.21 -6.78
C ALA A 56 22.13 18.05 -7.42
N GLY A 57 22.79 17.53 -8.46
CA GLY A 57 23.86 18.22 -9.18
C GLY A 57 23.42 19.04 -10.39
N THR A 58 22.12 19.16 -10.66
CA THR A 58 21.60 19.86 -11.83
C THR A 58 21.40 21.35 -11.52
N GLU A 59 21.96 22.23 -12.36
CA GLU A 59 21.84 23.69 -12.20
C GLU A 59 20.37 24.13 -12.28
N GLY A 60 19.93 24.97 -11.34
CA GLY A 60 18.55 25.47 -11.27
C GLY A 60 17.51 24.46 -10.81
N PHE A 61 17.92 23.26 -10.37
CA PHE A 61 17.00 22.25 -9.86
C PHE A 61 16.31 22.68 -8.57
N LYS A 62 14.98 22.54 -8.54
CA LYS A 62 14.16 22.74 -7.34
C LYS A 62 13.76 21.36 -6.81
N PRO A 63 14.16 20.99 -5.58
CA PRO A 63 13.78 19.72 -4.99
C PRO A 63 12.27 19.61 -4.81
N LEU A 64 11.79 18.39 -4.63
CA LEU A 64 10.41 18.09 -4.26
C LEU A 64 10.33 17.83 -2.75
N ALA A 65 9.38 18.50 -2.10
CA ALA A 65 8.98 18.27 -0.73
C ALA A 65 7.88 17.21 -0.65
N ILE A 66 7.84 16.53 0.49
CA ILE A 66 6.78 15.59 0.84
C ILE A 66 5.86 16.29 1.84
N GLU A 67 4.61 16.50 1.47
CA GLU A 67 3.57 17.03 2.35
C GLU A 67 2.50 15.95 2.62
N ARG A 68 1.92 15.97 3.82
CA ARG A 68 0.78 15.12 4.18
C ARG A 68 -0.49 15.95 4.20
N VAL A 69 -1.35 15.74 3.21
CA VAL A 69 -2.66 16.39 3.11
C VAL A 69 -3.73 15.30 3.16
N ASN A 70 -4.70 15.42 4.07
CA ASN A 70 -5.79 14.46 4.24
C ASN A 70 -5.32 12.98 4.38
N ASN A 71 -4.25 12.75 5.15
CA ASN A 71 -3.62 11.43 5.32
C ASN A 71 -3.11 10.79 4.02
N GLN A 72 -2.84 11.58 2.99
CA GLN A 72 -2.19 11.15 1.77
C GLN A 72 -0.91 11.95 1.55
N ILE A 73 0.08 11.29 0.96
CA ILE A 73 1.32 11.92 0.57
C ILE A 73 1.08 12.70 -0.72
N GLN A 74 1.42 13.98 -0.71
CA GLN A 74 1.43 14.84 -1.86
C GLN A 74 2.86 15.36 -2.09
N GLN A 75 3.24 15.43 -3.36
CA GLN A 75 4.47 16.07 -3.77
C GLN A 75 4.22 17.58 -3.90
N VAL A 76 5.08 18.38 -3.32
CA VAL A 76 5.02 19.85 -3.41
C VAL A 76 6.38 20.34 -3.85
N THR A 77 6.43 21.39 -4.67
CA THR A 77 7.73 22.00 -5.03
C THR A 77 8.15 22.90 -3.87
N PHE A 78 9.42 22.83 -3.45
CA PHE A 78 9.93 23.78 -2.45
C PHE A 78 9.75 25.22 -2.98
N GLU A 79 9.08 26.06 -2.20
CA GLU A 79 9.07 27.51 -2.44
C GLU A 79 10.38 28.13 -1.92
N GLU A 80 10.83 29.22 -2.55
CA GLU A 80 12.08 29.92 -2.21
C GLU A 80 12.05 30.39 -0.74
N GLY A 81 12.76 29.68 0.14
CA GLY A 81 12.91 30.03 1.56
C GLY A 81 12.89 28.85 2.52
N GLU A 82 12.42 27.67 2.10
CA GLU A 82 12.37 26.49 2.98
C GLU A 82 13.56 25.56 2.79
N LYS A 83 14.35 25.40 3.87
CA LYS A 83 15.44 24.43 4.10
C LYS A 83 16.37 24.14 2.90
N GLU A 84 17.62 24.56 3.05
CA GLU A 84 18.73 24.16 2.19
C GLU A 84 18.71 22.65 1.91
N PHE A 85 18.69 22.31 0.62
CA PHE A 85 18.71 20.93 0.16
C PHE A 85 20.01 20.25 0.60
N ASN A 86 19.90 19.26 1.48
CA ASN A 86 21.05 18.47 1.94
C ASN A 86 20.96 17.04 1.38
N LEU A 87 21.92 16.69 0.52
CA LEU A 87 22.00 15.37 -0.12
C LEU A 87 22.16 14.23 0.89
N GLU A 88 22.99 14.41 1.91
CA GLU A 88 23.22 13.38 2.95
C GLU A 88 21.95 13.11 3.74
N ASP A 89 21.22 14.16 4.11
CA ASP A 89 19.92 14.05 4.79
C ASP A 89 18.88 13.31 3.92
N GLN A 90 18.82 13.61 2.62
CA GLN A 90 17.92 12.91 1.69
C GLN A 90 18.28 11.42 1.57
N MET A 91 19.57 11.08 1.50
CA MET A 91 20.03 9.68 1.48
C MET A 91 19.69 8.95 2.79
N ALA A 92 19.86 9.61 3.94
CA ALA A 92 19.51 9.05 5.24
C ALA A 92 18.00 8.76 5.34
N LYS A 93 17.16 9.73 4.97
CA LYS A 93 15.69 9.60 4.92
C LYS A 93 15.23 8.53 3.93
N MET A 94 15.88 8.44 2.77
CA MET A 94 15.62 7.38 1.80
C MET A 94 15.91 6.00 2.39
N ASN A 95 17.01 5.84 3.13
CA ASN A 95 17.35 4.57 3.74
C ASN A 95 16.37 4.19 4.87
N GLU A 96 15.97 5.16 5.70
CA GLU A 96 14.94 4.95 6.73
C GLU A 96 13.61 4.52 6.09
N ASN A 97 13.16 5.24 5.06
CA ASN A 97 11.94 4.92 4.34
C ASN A 97 11.99 3.54 3.67
N ARG A 98 13.16 3.14 3.14
CA ARG A 98 13.38 1.79 2.61
C ARG A 98 13.17 0.72 3.68
N LEU A 99 13.67 0.93 4.90
CA LEU A 99 13.48 -0.01 6.01
C LEU A 99 12.00 -0.09 6.41
N LEU A 100 11.32 1.06 6.49
CA LEU A 100 9.87 1.11 6.77
C LEU A 100 9.07 0.38 5.69
N HIS A 101 9.38 0.60 4.41
CA HIS A 101 8.74 -0.09 3.29
C HIS A 101 8.86 -1.61 3.40
N GLN A 102 10.08 -2.10 3.68
CA GLN A 102 10.34 -3.53 3.89
C GLN A 102 9.54 -4.09 5.09
N ALA A 103 9.46 -3.33 6.18
CA ALA A 103 8.67 -3.72 7.34
C ALA A 103 7.16 -3.80 7.01
N TYR A 104 6.61 -2.83 6.30
CA TYR A 104 5.19 -2.83 5.90
C TYR A 104 4.85 -3.97 4.95
N ILE A 105 5.71 -4.27 3.96
CA ILE A 105 5.53 -5.45 3.10
C ILE A 105 5.53 -6.73 3.92
N ARG A 106 6.46 -6.87 4.88
CA ARG A 106 6.52 -8.06 5.74
C ARG A 106 5.27 -8.22 6.59
N LEU A 107 4.76 -7.13 7.17
CA LEU A 107 3.53 -7.15 7.95
C LEU A 107 2.31 -7.48 7.08
N PHE A 108 2.20 -6.87 5.91
CA PHE A 108 1.14 -7.13 4.94
C PHE A 108 1.09 -8.61 4.53
N THR A 109 2.24 -9.14 4.09
CA THR A 109 2.37 -10.54 3.66
C THR A 109 2.10 -11.53 4.79
N THR A 110 2.64 -11.27 5.99
CA THR A 110 2.40 -12.11 7.18
C THR A 110 0.92 -12.16 7.51
N LYS A 111 0.24 -11.01 7.46
CA LYS A 111 -1.18 -10.94 7.74
C LYS A 111 -2.01 -11.72 6.74
N VAL A 112 -1.79 -11.51 5.44
CA VAL A 112 -2.50 -12.24 4.38
C VAL A 112 -2.29 -13.74 4.55
N ALA A 113 -1.07 -14.19 4.86
CA ALA A 113 -0.77 -15.60 5.09
C ALA A 113 -1.51 -16.17 6.31
N ILE A 114 -1.58 -15.43 7.43
CA ILE A 114 -2.35 -15.83 8.62
C ILE A 114 -3.83 -15.95 8.28
N THR A 115 -4.41 -14.96 7.61
CA THR A 115 -5.83 -14.99 7.24
C THR A 115 -6.13 -16.17 6.32
N GLN A 116 -5.28 -16.41 5.31
CA GLN A 116 -5.41 -17.58 4.43
C GLN A 116 -5.36 -18.89 5.22
N LYS A 117 -4.41 -19.01 6.17
CA LYS A 117 -4.31 -20.20 7.04
C LYS A 117 -5.59 -20.42 7.85
N ILE A 118 -6.14 -19.36 8.45
CA ILE A 118 -7.40 -19.44 9.20
C ILE A 118 -8.55 -19.90 8.27
N LEU A 119 -8.65 -19.34 7.07
CA LEU A 119 -9.66 -19.73 6.09
C LEU A 119 -9.52 -21.20 5.63
N THR A 120 -8.28 -21.71 5.50
CA THR A 120 -8.06 -23.12 5.14
C THR A 120 -8.32 -24.09 6.28
N LEU A 121 -8.11 -23.67 7.53
CA LEU A 121 -8.36 -24.51 8.72
C LEU A 121 -9.82 -24.47 9.18
N GLY A 122 -10.57 -23.43 8.79
CA GLY A 122 -12.01 -23.29 9.04
C GLY A 122 -12.90 -24.01 8.01
N LYS A 123 -12.30 -24.67 7.01
CA LYS A 123 -12.96 -25.62 6.10
C LYS A 123 -12.70 -27.05 6.56
#